data_AF-A0A7G6XVA2-F1
#
_entry.id   AF-A0A7G6XVA2-F1
#
_cell.length_a   1.000
_cell.length_b   1.000
_cell.length_c   1.000
_cell.angle_alpha   90.00
_cell.angle_beta   90.00
_cell.angle_gamma   90.00
#
_symmetry.space_group_name_H-M   'P 1'
#
loop_
_entity.id
_entity.type
_entity.pdbx_description
1 polymer ?
#
loop_
_entity_poly.entity_id
_entity_poly.type
_entity_poly.pdbx_seq_one_letter_code
_entity_poly.pdbx_strand_id
1 'polypeptide(L)'
;MADTPGRHFTVASQASASTQSLVAANAQAAAAGATACGAGYTQIILAERLPSATARYATIYVYTNGQETGPRIYDKPTCAVLHNETGSAQYMGVRLKDNYTDTPDTQDFGTYNTYAGPVYQNKGWCGEVYSYMKKSGKVVVDHVRGVGACN
;
A
#
# COMPACT_ATOMS: atom_id res chain seq x y z
N MET A 1 5.77 20.07 1.89
CA MET A 1 4.58 19.92 2.76
C MET A 1 5.10 19.51 4.13
N ALA A 2 4.89 20.35 5.14
CA ALA A 2 5.53 20.19 6.45
C ALA A 2 4.93 19.00 7.23
N ASP A 3 5.81 18.29 7.92
CA ASP A 3 5.51 17.26 8.92
C ASP A 3 4.49 17.81 9.94
N THR A 4 3.34 17.15 10.06
CA THR A 4 2.35 17.52 11.08
C THR A 4 2.70 16.77 12.35
N PRO A 5 2.96 17.44 13.48
CA PRO A 5 3.37 16.77 14.72
C PRO A 5 2.40 15.63 15.08
N GLY A 6 2.92 14.40 15.13
CA GLY A 6 2.13 13.17 15.37
C GLY A 6 1.76 12.35 14.13
N ARG A 7 2.05 12.82 12.91
CA ARG A 7 1.96 12.02 11.67
C ARG A 7 3.38 11.63 11.22
N HIS A 8 3.79 10.39 11.49
CA HIS A 8 5.07 9.86 10.98
C HIS A 8 5.04 9.52 9.48
N PHE A 9 4.25 10.25 8.69
CA PHE A 9 4.15 10.04 7.25
C PHE A 9 3.85 11.33 6.48
N THR A 10 4.26 11.35 5.22
CA THR A 10 3.92 12.35 4.20
C THR A 10 3.28 11.68 2.99
N VAL A 11 2.65 12.45 2.11
CA VAL A 11 2.17 11.95 0.81
C VAL A 11 3.17 12.40 -0.26
N ALA A 12 3.57 11.48 -1.15
CA ALA A 12 4.47 11.79 -2.26
C ALA A 12 3.88 12.89 -3.14
N SER A 13 4.72 13.81 -3.63
CA SER A 13 4.25 14.89 -4.51
C SER A 13 3.68 14.37 -5.82
N GLN A 14 4.13 13.19 -6.26
CA GLN A 14 3.63 12.50 -7.46
C GLN A 14 2.36 11.67 -7.20
N ALA A 15 1.92 11.52 -5.96
CA ALA A 15 0.72 10.77 -5.65
C ALA A 15 -0.54 11.48 -6.16
N SER A 16 -1.52 10.69 -6.61
CA SER A 16 -2.77 11.22 -7.16
C SER A 16 -3.56 12.05 -6.14
N ALA A 17 -4.42 12.96 -6.64
CA ALA A 17 -5.36 13.69 -5.80
C ALA A 17 -6.29 12.76 -4.99
N SER A 18 -6.64 11.59 -5.55
CA SER A 18 -7.40 10.56 -4.83
C SER A 18 -6.62 9.98 -3.65
N THR A 19 -5.32 9.70 -3.81
CA THR A 19 -4.44 9.24 -2.72
C THR A 19 -4.37 10.31 -1.64
N GLN A 20 -4.14 11.57 -2.01
CA GLN A 20 -4.06 12.69 -1.06
C GLN A 20 -5.36 12.84 -0.25
N SER A 21 -6.51 12.82 -0.92
CA SER A 21 -7.82 12.91 -0.27
C SER A 21 -8.09 11.73 0.67
N LEU A 22 -7.76 10.51 0.24
CA LEU A 22 -7.97 9.30 1.04
C LEU A 22 -7.08 9.27 2.28
N VAL A 23 -5.81 9.65 2.15
CA VAL A 23 -4.88 9.74 3.28
C VAL A 23 -5.28 10.83 4.26
N ALA A 24 -5.81 11.96 3.77
CA ALA A 24 -6.36 13.01 4.63
C ALA A 24 -7.56 12.50 5.42
N ALA A 25 -8.47 11.76 4.78
CA ALA A 25 -9.67 11.20 5.41
C ALA A 25 -9.37 10.04 6.38
N ASN A 26 -8.35 9.21 6.08
CA ASN A 26 -8.01 8.01 6.84
C ASN A 26 -6.60 8.12 7.46
N ALA A 27 -6.30 9.23 8.13
CA ALA A 27 -4.97 9.54 8.65
C ALA A 27 -4.44 8.49 9.64
N GLN A 28 -5.31 7.92 10.48
CA GLN A 28 -4.91 6.93 11.49
C GLN A 28 -4.49 5.60 10.87
N ALA A 29 -5.23 5.10 9.89
CA ALA A 29 -4.87 3.88 9.16
C ALA A 29 -3.58 4.08 8.36
N ALA A 30 -3.42 5.26 7.74
CA ALA A 30 -2.19 5.63 7.05
C ALA A 30 -0.96 5.66 7.98
N ALA A 31 -1.10 6.16 9.22
CA ALA A 31 -0.04 6.11 10.23
C ALA A 31 0.27 4.68 10.67
N ALA A 32 -0.76 3.86 10.92
CA ALA A 32 -0.58 2.47 11.31
C ALA A 32 0.18 1.66 10.25
N GLY A 33 -0.15 1.87 8.96
CA GLY A 33 0.58 1.23 7.86
C GLY A 33 2.03 1.72 7.75
N ALA A 34 2.32 3.01 7.97
CA ALA A 34 3.69 3.51 8.00
C ALA A 34 4.51 2.86 9.14
N THR A 35 3.92 2.75 10.33
CA THR A 35 4.53 2.04 11.47
C THR A 35 4.76 0.56 11.15
N ALA A 36 3.82 -0.10 10.48
CA ALA A 36 3.96 -1.51 10.08
C ALA A 36 5.09 -1.70 9.06
N CYS A 37 5.21 -0.81 8.06
CA CYS A 37 6.32 -0.80 7.11
C CYS A 37 7.68 -0.46 7.74
N GLY A 38 7.68 0.06 8.98
CA GLY A 38 8.88 0.33 9.74
C GLY A 38 9.61 1.61 9.36
N ALA A 39 10.75 1.82 10.02
CA ALA A 39 11.51 3.05 9.92
C ALA A 39 11.92 3.37 8.47
N GLY A 40 11.73 4.62 8.07
CA GLY A 40 12.07 5.12 6.75
C GLY A 40 10.92 5.10 5.75
N TYR A 41 9.95 4.17 5.84
CA TYR A 41 8.81 4.08 4.93
C TYR A 41 7.69 5.07 5.28
N THR A 42 8.02 6.36 5.25
CA THR A 42 7.13 7.44 5.69
C THR A 42 6.41 8.13 4.54
N GLN A 43 6.77 7.87 3.28
CA GLN A 43 6.15 8.56 2.14
C GLN A 43 5.12 7.66 1.45
N ILE A 44 3.85 8.06 1.47
CA ILE A 44 2.75 7.34 0.81
C ILE A 44 2.71 7.70 -0.67
N ILE A 45 2.83 6.69 -1.53
CA ILE A 45 2.82 6.84 -2.99
C ILE A 45 1.48 6.44 -3.61
N LEU A 46 0.79 5.49 -2.99
CA LEU A 46 -0.52 5.03 -3.40
C LEU A 46 -1.39 4.77 -2.17
N ALA A 47 -2.60 5.30 -2.20
CA ALA A 47 -3.67 4.84 -1.34
C ALA A 47 -4.94 4.65 -2.16
N GLU A 48 -5.59 3.50 -2.05
CA GLU A 48 -6.82 3.20 -2.77
C GLU A 48 -7.79 2.43 -1.89
N ARG A 49 -9.05 2.85 -1.90
CA ARG A 49 -10.14 2.19 -1.18
C ARG A 49 -10.78 1.14 -2.07
N LEU A 50 -10.94 -0.07 -1.54
CA LEU A 50 -11.27 -1.27 -2.29
C LEU A 50 -12.57 -1.94 -1.80
N PRO A 51 -13.35 -2.50 -2.74
CA PRO A 51 -13.13 -2.50 -4.19
C PRO A 51 -13.53 -1.17 -4.86
N SER A 52 -14.19 -0.27 -4.14
CA SER A 52 -14.59 1.03 -4.69
C SER A 52 -14.72 2.10 -3.60
N ALA A 53 -14.98 3.34 -4.01
CA ALA A 53 -15.21 4.44 -3.07
C ALA A 53 -16.45 4.23 -2.17
N THR A 54 -17.44 3.48 -2.66
CA THR A 54 -18.73 3.23 -1.98
C THR A 54 -18.76 1.91 -1.23
N ALA A 55 -18.07 0.87 -1.71
CA ALA A 55 -17.92 -0.41 -1.03
C ALA A 55 -16.58 -0.46 -0.30
N ARG A 56 -16.61 -0.36 1.03
CA ARG A 56 -15.40 -0.25 1.87
C ARG A 56 -15.13 -1.57 2.58
N TYR A 57 -14.29 -2.41 1.99
CA TYR A 57 -13.83 -3.63 2.65
C TYR A 57 -12.38 -3.54 3.07
N ALA A 58 -11.55 -2.88 2.25
CA ALA A 58 -10.15 -2.68 2.55
C ALA A 58 -9.65 -1.36 1.97
N THR A 59 -8.54 -0.87 2.50
CA THR A 59 -7.77 0.21 1.88
C THR A 59 -6.32 -0.25 1.71
N ILE A 60 -5.82 -0.23 0.48
CA ILE A 60 -4.41 -0.51 0.19
C ILE A 60 -3.60 0.76 0.40
N TYR A 61 -2.48 0.65 1.10
CA TYR A 61 -1.46 1.69 1.22
C TYR A 61 -0.13 1.16 0.73
N VAL A 62 0.55 1.95 -0.10
CA VAL A 62 1.93 1.70 -0.50
C VAL A 62 2.79 2.88 -0.09
N TYR A 63 3.90 2.55 0.55
CA TYR A 63 4.87 3.47 1.11
C TYR A 63 6.20 3.32 0.38
N THR A 64 7.00 4.37 0.37
CA THR A 64 8.41 4.32 -0.02
C THR A 64 9.26 4.97 1.06
N ASN A 65 10.54 4.60 1.11
CA ASN A 65 11.53 5.28 1.91
C ASN A 65 12.22 6.46 1.19
N GLY A 66 11.80 6.74 -0.05
CA GLY A 66 12.30 7.84 -0.87
C GLY A 66 13.72 7.64 -1.43
N GLN A 67 14.47 6.66 -0.92
CA GLN A 67 15.80 6.32 -1.38
C GLN A 67 15.71 5.60 -2.72
N GLU A 68 16.66 5.88 -3.61
CA GLU A 68 16.84 5.11 -4.84
C GLU A 68 17.91 4.06 -4.56
N THR A 69 17.57 2.77 -4.70
CA THR A 69 18.53 1.67 -4.51
C THR A 69 19.31 1.34 -5.79
N GLY A 70 19.04 2.07 -6.86
CA GLY A 70 19.65 1.92 -8.17
C GLY A 70 19.61 3.23 -8.97
N PRO A 71 20.11 3.22 -10.21
CA PRO A 71 20.29 4.44 -11.00
C PRO A 71 18.98 5.02 -11.54
N ARG A 72 17.83 4.36 -11.34
CA ARG A 72 16.53 4.77 -11.91
C ARG A 72 15.53 5.04 -10.79
N ILE A 73 14.59 5.95 -11.08
CA ILE A 73 13.45 6.24 -10.21
C ILE A 73 12.60 4.98 -9.89
N TYR A 74 12.66 3.98 -10.76
CA TYR A 74 11.97 2.69 -10.60
C TYR A 74 12.57 1.83 -9.47
N ASP A 75 13.82 2.08 -9.10
CA ASP A 75 14.55 1.35 -8.07
C ASP A 75 14.29 1.89 -6.65
N LYS A 76 13.19 2.63 -6.46
CA LYS A 76 12.76 3.05 -5.12
C LYS A 76 12.10 1.88 -4.40
N PRO A 77 12.54 1.56 -3.17
CA PRO A 77 11.91 0.55 -2.34
C PRO A 77 10.47 0.92 -2.03
N THR A 78 9.61 -0.09 -2.02
CA THR A 78 8.22 0.05 -1.62
C THR A 78 7.85 -0.96 -0.56
N CYS A 79 6.89 -0.57 0.26
CA CYS A 79 6.24 -1.42 1.24
C CYS A 79 4.73 -1.30 1.08
N ALA A 80 4.00 -2.40 1.11
CA ALA A 80 2.54 -2.40 1.00
C ALA A 80 1.87 -3.05 2.21
N VAL A 81 0.77 -2.43 2.63
CA VAL A 81 -0.11 -2.90 3.71
C VAL A 81 -1.56 -2.76 3.25
N LEU A 82 -2.32 -3.85 3.31
CA LEU A 82 -3.76 -3.83 3.04
C LEU A 82 -4.53 -3.74 4.35
N HIS A 83 -5.12 -2.59 4.64
CA HIS A 83 -5.88 -2.34 5.87
C HIS A 83 -7.30 -2.93 5.78
N ASN A 84 -7.73 -3.65 6.81
CA ASN A 84 -9.06 -4.25 6.91
C ASN A 84 -10.07 -3.24 7.48
N GLU A 85 -11.10 -2.90 6.71
CA GLU A 85 -12.17 -1.96 7.14
C GLU A 85 -13.48 -2.68 7.48
N THR A 86 -13.48 -4.01 7.60
CA THR A 86 -14.70 -4.81 7.85
C THR A 86 -15.06 -4.98 9.33
N GLY A 87 -14.17 -4.58 10.24
CA GLY A 87 -14.35 -4.73 11.69
C GLY A 87 -14.24 -6.15 12.23
N SER A 88 -13.80 -7.12 11.43
CA SER A 88 -13.62 -8.52 11.83
C SER A 88 -12.54 -9.19 10.98
N ALA A 89 -11.95 -10.29 11.47
CA ALA A 89 -10.95 -11.02 10.71
C ALA A 89 -11.48 -11.48 9.34
N GLN A 90 -10.74 -11.17 8.27
CA GLN A 90 -11.04 -11.64 6.93
C GLN A 90 -9.83 -12.38 6.36
N TYR A 91 -10.09 -13.37 5.51
CA TYR A 91 -9.03 -13.89 4.65
C TYR A 91 -8.70 -12.83 3.61
N MET A 92 -7.50 -12.27 3.67
CA MET A 92 -7.07 -11.17 2.84
C MET A 92 -5.57 -11.26 2.59
N GLY A 93 -5.09 -10.54 1.59
CA GLY A 93 -3.68 -10.51 1.30
C GLY A 93 -3.26 -9.39 0.37
N VAL A 94 -1.98 -9.11 0.42
CA VAL A 94 -1.31 -8.14 -0.43
C VAL A 94 -0.10 -8.81 -1.08
N ARG A 95 0.16 -8.45 -2.34
CA ARG A 95 1.37 -8.85 -3.04
C ARG A 95 1.97 -7.65 -3.77
N LEU A 96 3.28 -7.50 -3.68
CA LEU A 96 4.04 -6.56 -4.48
C LEU A 96 4.87 -7.32 -5.51
N LYS A 97 4.82 -6.80 -6.73
CA LYS A 97 5.62 -7.25 -7.86
C LYS A 97 6.44 -6.06 -8.34
N ASP A 98 7.71 -6.24 -8.69
CA ASP A 98 8.50 -5.20 -9.34
C ASP A 98 8.36 -5.28 -10.88
N ASN A 99 9.02 -4.37 -11.61
CA ASN A 99 8.94 -4.36 -13.09
C ASN A 99 10.02 -5.24 -13.77
N TYR A 100 10.70 -6.12 -13.02
CA TYR A 100 11.77 -6.96 -13.53
C TYR A 100 11.33 -8.43 -13.53
N THR A 101 11.66 -9.18 -14.58
CA THR A 101 11.20 -10.57 -14.72
C THR A 101 11.86 -11.56 -13.75
N ASP A 102 12.99 -11.18 -13.19
CA ASP A 102 13.86 -12.07 -12.43
C ASP A 102 13.73 -11.89 -10.92
N THR A 103 12.95 -10.89 -10.47
CA THR A 103 12.66 -10.68 -9.06
C THR A 103 11.37 -11.40 -8.68
N PRO A 104 11.39 -12.30 -7.68
CA PRO A 104 10.16 -12.90 -7.18
C PRO A 104 9.21 -11.86 -6.57
N ASP A 105 7.91 -12.07 -6.75
CA ASP A 105 6.88 -11.33 -6.03
C ASP A 105 7.00 -11.60 -4.52
N THR A 106 6.68 -10.58 -3.70
CA THR A 106 6.55 -10.73 -2.26
C THR A 106 5.09 -10.61 -1.86
N GLN A 107 4.62 -11.53 -1.03
CA GLN A 107 3.20 -11.63 -0.70
C GLN A 107 2.95 -12.06 0.73
N ASP A 108 1.84 -11.58 1.28
CA ASP A 108 1.33 -12.00 2.56
C ASP A 108 -0.19 -12.21 2.45
N PHE A 109 -0.63 -13.44 2.73
CA PHE A 109 -2.02 -13.87 2.63
C PHE A 109 -2.38 -14.69 3.87
N GLY A 110 -3.49 -14.32 4.51
CA GLY A 110 -3.89 -14.94 5.75
C GLY A 110 -5.21 -14.38 6.26
N THR A 111 -5.57 -14.80 7.47
CA THR A 111 -6.77 -14.30 8.15
C THR A 111 -6.38 -13.22 9.13
N TYR A 112 -6.70 -11.97 8.81
CA TYR A 112 -6.21 -10.80 9.54
C TYR A 112 -7.34 -9.93 10.07
N ASN A 113 -7.23 -9.52 11.34
CA ASN A 113 -8.16 -8.56 11.96
C ASN A 113 -7.91 -7.13 11.49
N THR A 114 -6.65 -6.72 11.36
CA THR A 114 -6.28 -5.31 11.18
C THR A 114 -5.70 -5.02 9.80
N TYR A 115 -4.73 -5.80 9.35
CA TYR A 115 -4.12 -5.64 8.03
C TYR A 115 -3.38 -6.90 7.59
N ALA A 116 -3.18 -7.05 6.28
CA ALA A 116 -2.18 -7.93 5.68
C ALA A 116 -0.92 -7.13 5.28
N GLY A 117 0.23 -7.79 5.24
CA GLY A 117 1.54 -7.18 5.08
C GLY A 117 2.21 -6.91 6.44
N PRO A 118 3.34 -6.18 6.47
CA PRO A 118 3.98 -5.51 5.34
C PRO A 118 4.67 -6.47 4.37
N VAL A 119 4.57 -6.20 3.08
CA VAL A 119 5.38 -6.85 2.03
C VAL A 119 6.24 -5.79 1.35
N TYR A 120 7.44 -6.16 0.90
CA TYR A 120 8.44 -5.22 0.42
C TYR A 120 8.93 -5.57 -0.99
N GLN A 121 9.23 -4.56 -1.78
CA GLN A 121 10.02 -4.70 -2.99
C GLN A 121 11.15 -3.67 -3.00
N ASN A 122 12.36 -4.09 -3.38
CA ASN A 122 13.51 -3.18 -3.45
C ASN A 122 13.38 -2.21 -4.64
N LYS A 123 12.64 -2.60 -5.69
CA LYS A 123 12.48 -1.84 -6.96
C LYS A 123 11.01 -1.66 -7.34
N GLY A 124 10.17 -1.32 -6.37
CA GLY A 124 8.72 -1.45 -6.51
C GLY A 124 7.98 -0.23 -7.04
N TRP A 125 8.65 0.90 -7.34
CA TRP A 125 7.96 2.12 -7.79
C TRP A 125 7.18 1.90 -9.08
N CYS A 126 7.75 1.14 -10.02
CA CYS A 126 7.09 0.74 -11.26
C CYS A 126 6.47 -0.64 -11.24
N GLY A 127 6.33 -1.16 -10.03
CA GLY A 127 5.69 -2.43 -9.78
C GLY A 127 4.17 -2.37 -9.80
N GLU A 128 3.60 -3.53 -9.49
CA GLU A 128 2.18 -3.72 -9.27
C GLU A 128 1.93 -4.08 -7.81
N VAL A 129 0.82 -3.60 -7.27
CA VAL A 129 0.26 -4.08 -6.02
C VAL A 129 -1.02 -4.86 -6.32
N TYR A 130 -1.07 -6.08 -5.81
CA TYR A 130 -2.25 -6.93 -5.84
C TYR A 130 -2.88 -6.96 -4.46
N SER A 131 -4.19 -6.76 -4.41
CA SER A 131 -5.00 -6.78 -3.18
C SER A 131 -6.11 -7.81 -3.31
N TYR A 132 -6.30 -8.59 -2.25
CA TYR A 132 -7.29 -9.66 -2.20
C TYR A 132 -8.03 -9.69 -0.88
N MET A 133 -9.33 -9.98 -0.92
CA MET A 133 -10.12 -10.23 0.29
C MET A 133 -11.31 -11.12 0.00
N LYS A 134 -11.56 -12.08 0.91
CA LYS A 134 -12.81 -12.82 1.02
C LYS A 134 -13.57 -12.35 2.26
N LYS A 135 -14.87 -12.15 2.10
CA LYS A 135 -15.82 -11.95 3.20
C LYS A 135 -16.94 -12.97 3.09
N SER A 136 -17.21 -13.70 4.17
CA SER A 136 -18.25 -14.75 4.20
C SER A 136 -18.11 -15.77 3.05
N GLY A 137 -16.86 -16.17 2.77
CA GLY A 137 -16.53 -17.13 1.71
C GLY A 137 -16.57 -16.58 0.28
N LYS A 138 -16.99 -15.32 0.06
CA LYS A 138 -17.04 -14.68 -1.26
C LYS A 138 -15.88 -13.73 -1.46
N VAL A 139 -15.31 -13.71 -2.66
CA VAL A 139 -14.30 -12.72 -3.04
C VAL A 139 -14.98 -11.36 -3.16
N VAL A 140 -14.50 -10.39 -2.39
CA VAL A 140 -15.01 -9.01 -2.37
C VAL A 140 -13.95 -7.98 -2.81
N VAL A 141 -12.68 -8.37 -2.79
CA VAL A 141 -11.57 -7.63 -3.38
C VAL A 141 -10.71 -8.61 -4.18
N ASP A 142 -10.47 -8.28 -5.44
CA ASP A 142 -9.55 -8.96 -6.35
C ASP A 142 -9.07 -7.90 -7.34
N HIS A 143 -7.98 -7.21 -7.00
CA HIS A 143 -7.63 -5.93 -7.65
C HIS A 143 -6.12 -5.78 -7.82
N VAL A 144 -5.70 -5.43 -9.03
CA VAL A 144 -4.30 -5.10 -9.37
C VAL A 144 -4.23 -3.61 -9.69
N ARG A 145 -3.20 -2.95 -9.15
CA ARG A 145 -2.95 -1.52 -9.37
C ARG A 145 -1.46 -1.25 -9.56
N GLY A 146 -1.10 -0.41 -10.53
CA GLY A 146 0.27 0.10 -10.65
C GLY A 146 0.61 1.00 -9.46
N VAL A 147 1.81 0.84 -8.90
CA VAL A 147 2.22 1.52 -7.67
C VAL A 147 2.47 3.01 -7.88
N GLY A 148 3.37 3.36 -8.79
CA GLY A 148 3.72 4.74 -9.15
C GLY A 148 3.51 5.01 -10.64
N ALA A 149 3.73 6.27 -11.05
CA ALA A 149 3.78 6.63 -12.45
C ALA A 149 5.15 6.27 -13.05
N CYS A 150 5.12 5.55 -14.17
CA CYS A 150 6.27 5.03 -14.89
C CYS A 150 6.24 5.59 -16.29
N ASN A 151 6.93 6.72 -16.50
CA ASN A 151 7.17 7.28 -17.81
C ASN A 151 8.56 6.89 -18.28
#